data_AF-A0A1F3MYD8-F1
#
_entry.id   AF-A0A1F3MYD8-F1
#
_cell.length_a   1.000
_cell.length_b   1.000
_cell.length_c   1.000
_cell.angle_alpha   90.00
_cell.angle_beta   90.00
_cell.angle_gamma   90.00
#
_symmetry.space_group_name_H-M   'P 1'
#
loop_
_entity.id
_entity.type
_entity.pdbx_description
1 polymer ?
#
loop_
_entity_poly.entity_id
_entity_poly.type
_entity_poly.pdbx_seq_one_letter_code
_entity_poly.pdbx_strand_id
1 'polypeptide(L)'
;MKIRYFLLLAALACMLSECSQKEDCNKMLVDIESGFNAGNFTEVSKLTDSLIKACPGDMLLIIRADSLKDMAERIKLDFHYSWEQIKSKIENLAEPVSPDDIEAWENKKWLECRMIDGEKRYFNRAASNLMLIRKFHEDKAGRLKDISSDPDMVFRLKHTADVLKAAAGEAKPVIPVDMLITFTVTVQPDVGPEGEVIRCWMPWPKGNHPRQKSPELIKTSNPDYITAPDSSVHRSIYMEAIAEKRQPSVFQIYFRYQSSGQHFNINKIKVLPYDKTSELYKGYTSAQLPQMCFTENVRRLADSITDPQDDPVTTVRKIYMWFKENIPWTGAPEY
;
A
#
# COMPACT_ATOMS: atom_id res chain seq x y z
N MET A 1 29.57 -19.56 87.81
CA MET A 1 30.71 -18.70 87.45
C MET A 1 30.89 -18.73 85.92
N LYS A 2 30.47 -17.66 85.21
CA LYS A 2 30.75 -17.24 83.81
C LYS A 2 30.44 -18.22 82.64
N ILE A 3 30.04 -17.88 81.40
CA ILE A 3 29.57 -16.70 80.64
C ILE A 3 29.11 -17.21 79.24
N ARG A 4 27.94 -16.73 78.76
CA ARG A 4 27.47 -16.32 77.40
C ARG A 4 27.68 -17.11 76.07
N TYR A 5 26.55 -17.23 75.33
CA TYR A 5 26.22 -16.99 73.89
C TYR A 5 27.21 -17.45 72.78
N PHE A 6 26.82 -18.04 71.63
CA PHE A 6 25.99 -17.45 70.57
C PHE A 6 25.77 -18.44 69.37
N LEU A 7 24.62 -18.33 68.70
CA LEU A 7 24.29 -18.55 67.26
C LEU A 7 24.02 -19.96 66.66
N LEU A 8 22.76 -20.11 66.21
CA LEU A 8 22.24 -21.02 65.18
C LEU A 8 22.81 -20.73 63.77
N LEU A 9 22.96 -21.77 62.92
CA LEU A 9 22.48 -21.89 61.52
C LEU A 9 23.31 -22.89 60.69
N ALA A 10 22.68 -24.00 60.23
CA ALA A 10 22.96 -24.79 59.01
C ALA A 10 22.19 -26.12 59.14
N ALA A 11 21.44 -26.66 58.19
CA ALA A 11 21.14 -26.29 56.82
C ALA A 11 19.77 -26.91 56.47
N LEU A 12 18.79 -26.08 56.11
CA LEU A 12 17.59 -26.54 55.41
C LEU A 12 17.82 -26.22 53.94
N ALA A 13 18.15 -27.24 53.16
CA ALA A 13 18.24 -27.16 51.72
C ALA A 13 16.81 -26.98 51.15
N CYS A 14 16.34 -25.73 51.09
CA CYS A 14 15.19 -25.38 50.28
C CYS A 14 15.63 -25.44 48.81
N MET A 15 15.15 -26.46 48.11
CA MET A 15 15.03 -26.43 46.66
C MET A 15 14.11 -25.27 46.29
N LEU A 16 14.70 -24.10 46.03
CA LEU A 16 14.07 -23.11 45.17
C LEU A 16 14.32 -23.57 43.74
N SER A 17 13.48 -24.51 43.30
CA SER A 17 13.13 -24.59 41.89
C SER A 17 12.56 -23.23 41.51
N GLU A 18 13.39 -22.37 40.89
CA GLU A 18 12.92 -21.30 40.04
C GLU A 18 12.00 -21.94 39.00
N CYS A 19 10.72 -21.93 39.29
CA CYS A 19 9.68 -22.13 38.32
C CYS A 19 9.68 -20.85 37.48
N SER A 20 10.66 -20.72 36.57
CA SER A 20 10.50 -19.79 35.47
C SER A 20 9.32 -20.35 34.68
N GLN A 21 8.12 -19.81 34.90
CA GLN A 21 7.08 -19.88 33.89
C GLN A 21 7.71 -19.29 32.65
N LYS A 22 8.18 -20.16 31.76
CA LYS A 22 8.58 -19.76 30.43
C LYS A 22 7.28 -19.19 29.85
N GLU A 23 7.17 -17.87 29.80
CA GLU A 23 6.00 -17.22 29.24
C GLU A 23 5.75 -17.86 27.87
N ASP A 24 4.52 -18.29 27.65
CA ASP A 24 4.17 -18.95 26.41
C ASP A 24 4.15 -17.89 25.31
N CYS A 25 5.30 -17.72 24.66
CA CYS A 25 5.52 -16.74 23.60
C CYS A 25 4.47 -16.86 22.47
N ASN A 26 3.98 -18.08 22.21
CA ASN A 26 2.92 -18.28 21.21
C ASN A 26 1.58 -17.73 21.71
N LYS A 27 1.26 -17.95 22.99
CA LYS A 27 0.07 -17.35 23.61
C LYS A 27 0.13 -15.83 23.57
N MET A 28 1.28 -15.22 23.88
CA MET A 28 1.45 -13.77 23.77
C MET A 28 1.20 -13.27 22.34
N LEU A 29 1.70 -13.98 21.32
CA LEU A 29 1.42 -13.63 19.93
C LEU A 29 -0.07 -13.75 19.60
N VAL A 30 -0.76 -14.80 20.06
CA VAL A 30 -2.21 -14.95 19.88
C VAL A 30 -2.98 -13.80 20.52
N ASP A 31 -2.58 -13.36 21.71
CA ASP A 31 -3.18 -12.22 22.40
C ASP A 31 -2.94 -10.91 21.62
N ILE A 32 -1.75 -10.73 21.05
CA ILE A 32 -1.42 -9.60 20.15
C ILE A 32 -2.30 -9.62 18.90
N GLU A 33 -2.44 -10.77 18.24
CA GLU A 33 -3.28 -10.92 17.04
C GLU A 33 -4.76 -10.66 17.35
N SER A 34 -5.26 -11.17 18.47
CA SER A 34 -6.61 -10.91 18.94
C SER A 34 -6.82 -9.43 19.24
N GLY A 35 -5.85 -8.78 19.91
CA GLY A 35 -5.87 -7.35 20.18
C GLY A 35 -5.88 -6.52 18.90
N PHE A 36 -5.06 -6.90 17.92
CA PHE A 36 -5.00 -6.24 16.62
C PHE A 36 -6.34 -6.33 15.88
N ASN A 37 -6.90 -7.53 15.78
CA ASN A 37 -8.20 -7.75 15.12
C ASN A 37 -9.36 -7.02 15.83
N ALA A 38 -9.26 -6.83 17.15
CA ALA A 38 -10.22 -6.07 17.94
C ALA A 38 -10.02 -4.54 17.86
N GLY A 39 -8.94 -4.06 17.25
CA GLY A 39 -8.60 -2.63 17.19
C GLY A 39 -7.96 -2.07 18.48
N ASN A 40 -7.51 -2.92 19.40
CA ASN A 40 -6.88 -2.52 20.67
C ASN A 40 -5.39 -2.21 20.48
N PHE A 41 -5.09 -1.26 19.61
CA PHE A 41 -3.74 -0.94 19.13
C PHE A 41 -2.79 -0.46 20.22
N THR A 42 -3.28 0.26 21.23
CA THR A 42 -2.46 0.65 22.38
C THR A 42 -2.00 -0.58 23.16
N GLU A 43 -2.86 -1.59 23.31
CA GLU A 43 -2.51 -2.83 24.00
C GLU A 43 -1.59 -3.72 23.16
N VAL A 44 -1.83 -3.82 21.86
CA VAL A 44 -0.95 -4.49 20.88
C VAL A 44 0.48 -4.00 21.00
N SER A 45 0.67 -2.68 21.09
CA SER A 45 2.00 -2.07 21.23
C SER A 45 2.70 -2.53 22.52
N LYS A 46 1.99 -2.50 23.67
CA LYS A 46 2.53 -2.94 24.97
C LYS A 46 2.83 -4.43 25.02
N LEU A 47 1.95 -5.27 24.49
CA LEU A 47 2.13 -6.72 24.46
C LEU A 47 3.29 -7.10 23.55
N THR A 48 3.47 -6.40 22.42
CA THR A 48 4.63 -6.57 21.53
C THR A 48 5.93 -6.26 22.25
N ASP A 49 6.01 -5.12 22.95
CA ASP A 49 7.20 -4.76 23.74
C ASP A 49 7.50 -5.77 24.85
N SER A 50 6.46 -6.39 25.41
CA SER A 50 6.59 -7.44 26.42
C SER A 50 7.09 -8.75 25.80
N LEU A 51 6.55 -9.15 24.64
CA LEU A 51 6.97 -10.33 23.90
C LEU A 51 8.44 -10.25 23.50
N ILE A 52 8.89 -9.09 23.00
CA ILE A 52 10.30 -8.87 22.62
C ILE A 52 11.26 -9.09 23.81
N LYS A 53 10.85 -8.66 25.01
CA LYS A 53 11.65 -8.84 26.23
C LYS A 53 11.62 -10.28 26.76
N ALA A 54 10.46 -10.92 26.72
CA ALA A 54 10.25 -12.27 27.24
C ALA A 54 10.84 -13.35 26.33
N CYS A 55 10.83 -13.11 25.02
CA CYS A 55 11.12 -14.11 23.99
C CYS A 55 12.25 -13.68 23.03
N PRO A 56 13.40 -13.17 23.50
CA PRO A 56 14.42 -12.53 22.65
C PRO A 56 15.07 -13.48 21.62
N GLY A 57 14.94 -14.79 21.79
CA GLY A 57 15.48 -15.80 20.88
C GLY A 57 14.54 -16.25 19.76
N ASP A 58 13.25 -15.85 19.79
CA ASP A 58 12.26 -16.26 18.78
C ASP A 58 12.02 -15.16 17.76
N MET A 59 12.96 -15.06 16.81
CA MET A 59 12.97 -14.00 15.81
C MET A 59 11.70 -13.98 14.93
N LEU A 60 11.10 -15.14 14.64
CA LEU A 60 9.90 -15.20 13.81
C LEU A 60 8.68 -14.62 14.54
N LEU A 61 8.51 -14.95 15.83
CA LEU A 61 7.45 -14.35 16.65
C LEU A 61 7.65 -12.84 16.80
N ILE A 62 8.89 -12.41 17.05
CA ILE A 62 9.23 -10.98 17.17
C ILE A 62 8.90 -10.22 15.89
N ILE A 63 9.34 -10.71 14.72
CA ILE A 63 9.07 -10.05 13.43
C ILE A 63 7.56 -9.92 13.20
N ARG A 64 6.80 -10.96 13.53
CA ARG A 64 5.34 -10.95 13.33
C ARG A 64 4.65 -9.97 14.28
N ALA A 65 5.02 -9.97 15.56
CA ALA A 65 4.49 -9.03 16.54
C ALA A 65 4.84 -7.57 16.18
N ASP A 66 6.09 -7.32 15.79
CA ASP A 66 6.56 -6.00 15.36
C ASP A 66 5.81 -5.51 14.10
N SER A 67 5.56 -6.41 13.14
CA SER A 67 4.75 -6.09 11.95
C SER A 67 3.32 -5.68 12.33
N LEU A 68 2.69 -6.37 13.28
CA LEU A 68 1.34 -6.02 13.77
C LEU A 68 1.33 -4.67 14.49
N LYS A 69 2.39 -4.37 15.25
CA LYS A 69 2.58 -3.07 15.90
C LYS A 69 2.74 -1.95 14.86
N ASP A 70 3.58 -2.11 13.83
CA ASP A 70 3.74 -1.12 12.76
C ASP A 70 2.41 -0.90 12.00
N MET A 71 1.71 -1.98 11.63
CA MET A 71 0.39 -1.89 11.00
C MET A 71 -0.61 -1.13 11.89
N ALA A 72 -0.63 -1.42 13.19
CA ALA A 72 -1.52 -0.74 14.14
C ALA A 72 -1.25 0.76 14.21
N GLU A 73 0.02 1.19 14.24
CA GLU A 73 0.39 2.61 14.22
C GLU A 73 -0.06 3.29 12.93
N ARG A 74 0.12 2.65 11.77
CA ARG A 74 -0.28 3.21 10.47
C ARG A 74 -1.80 3.28 10.31
N ILE A 75 -2.53 2.28 10.78
CA ILE A 75 -4.00 2.35 10.82
C ILE A 75 -4.46 3.52 11.68
N LYS A 76 -3.80 3.81 12.82
CA LYS A 76 -4.13 5.02 13.61
C LYS A 76 -3.88 6.32 12.85
N LEU A 77 -2.82 6.39 12.04
CA LEU A 77 -2.55 7.54 11.18
C LEU A 77 -3.60 7.68 10.07
N ASP A 78 -4.12 6.58 9.54
CA ASP A 78 -5.20 6.62 8.55
C ASP A 78 -6.55 6.96 9.19
N PHE A 79 -6.83 6.45 10.38
CA PHE A 79 -8.08 6.61 11.11
C PHE A 79 -7.91 7.51 12.33
N HIS A 80 -7.53 8.77 12.11
CA HIS A 80 -7.29 9.70 13.21
C HIS A 80 -8.47 10.62 13.51
N TYR A 81 -9.47 10.74 12.63
CA TYR A 81 -10.56 11.70 12.83
C TYR A 81 -11.63 11.20 13.80
N SER A 82 -12.06 12.10 14.69
CA SER A 82 -13.27 11.91 15.49
C SER A 82 -14.54 12.17 14.67
N TRP A 83 -15.68 11.88 15.28
CA TRP A 83 -16.99 12.20 14.70
C TRP A 83 -17.15 13.70 14.39
N GLU A 84 -16.81 14.58 15.34
CA GLU A 84 -16.97 16.03 15.19
C GLU A 84 -16.12 16.55 14.03
N GLN A 85 -14.91 16.01 13.89
CA GLN A 85 -13.99 16.38 12.81
C GLN A 85 -14.48 15.90 11.45
N ILE A 86 -14.99 14.67 11.35
CA ILE A 86 -15.48 14.15 10.07
C ILE A 86 -16.80 14.81 9.67
N LYS A 87 -17.69 15.08 10.63
CA LYS A 87 -18.94 15.81 10.40
C LYS A 87 -18.66 17.18 9.78
N SER A 88 -17.77 17.96 10.40
CA SER A 88 -17.37 19.26 9.87
C SER A 88 -16.82 19.17 8.44
N LYS A 89 -16.05 18.13 8.12
CA LYS A 89 -15.54 17.90 6.75
C LYS A 89 -16.64 17.56 5.76
N ILE A 90 -17.66 16.80 6.15
CA ILE A 90 -18.81 16.47 5.29
C ILE A 90 -19.62 17.74 5.02
N GLU A 91 -19.93 18.52 6.05
CA GLU A 91 -20.71 19.77 5.94
C GLU A 91 -19.98 20.87 5.15
N ASN A 92 -18.65 20.80 5.01
CA ASN A 92 -17.88 21.68 4.12
C ASN A 92 -17.99 21.28 2.64
N LEU A 93 -18.37 20.03 2.33
CA LEU A 93 -18.44 19.49 0.98
C LEU A 93 -19.87 19.35 0.45
N ALA A 94 -20.85 19.30 1.36
CA ALA A 94 -22.26 19.10 1.07
C ALA A 94 -23.13 19.94 2.01
N GLU A 95 -24.43 19.97 1.75
CA GLU A 95 -25.41 20.55 2.67
C GLU A 95 -25.38 19.84 4.03
N PRO A 96 -25.84 20.50 5.12
CA PRO A 96 -25.94 19.89 6.44
C PRO A 96 -26.65 18.53 6.40
N VAL A 97 -26.06 17.55 7.09
CA VAL A 97 -26.48 16.14 7.03
C VAL A 97 -27.16 15.72 8.33
N SER A 98 -28.17 14.87 8.24
CA SER A 98 -28.88 14.35 9.43
C SER A 98 -28.11 13.19 10.07
N PRO A 99 -28.33 12.90 11.37
CA PRO A 99 -27.78 11.70 12.00
C PRO A 99 -28.16 10.39 11.28
N ASP A 100 -29.37 10.31 10.74
CA ASP A 100 -29.87 9.13 10.03
C ASP A 100 -29.12 8.88 8.72
N ASP A 101 -28.73 9.95 8.00
CA ASP A 101 -27.91 9.86 6.79
C ASP A 101 -26.54 9.24 7.11
N ILE A 102 -25.95 9.64 8.24
CA ILE A 102 -24.63 9.17 8.70
C ILE A 102 -24.68 7.70 9.03
N GLU A 103 -25.66 7.27 9.83
CA GLU A 103 -25.84 5.86 10.16
C GLU A 103 -26.07 5.03 8.89
N ALA A 104 -26.88 5.53 7.95
CA ALA A 104 -27.08 4.88 6.67
C ALA A 104 -25.78 4.74 5.87
N TRP A 105 -24.92 5.77 5.85
CA TRP A 105 -23.64 5.71 5.15
C TRP A 105 -22.62 4.80 5.82
N GLU A 106 -22.57 4.72 7.15
CA GLU A 106 -21.72 3.78 7.88
C GLU A 106 -22.17 2.33 7.65
N ASN A 107 -23.49 2.07 7.68
CA ASN A 107 -24.07 0.75 7.42
C ASN A 107 -23.82 0.29 5.98
N LYS A 108 -23.89 1.21 5.01
CA LYS A 108 -23.53 0.96 3.60
C LYS A 108 -22.02 0.86 3.36
N LYS A 109 -21.17 1.14 4.36
CA LYS A 109 -19.70 1.26 4.24
C LYS A 109 -19.25 2.38 3.29
N TRP A 110 -20.08 3.41 3.10
CA TRP A 110 -19.74 4.60 2.30
C TRP A 110 -18.99 5.64 3.13
N LEU A 111 -19.27 5.69 4.44
CA LEU A 111 -18.50 6.46 5.41
C LEU A 111 -17.61 5.49 6.18
N GLU A 112 -16.32 5.48 5.84
CA GLU A 112 -15.38 4.49 6.36
C GLU A 112 -14.91 4.83 7.78
N CYS A 113 -15.20 3.93 8.72
CA CYS A 113 -14.86 4.03 10.13
C CYS A 113 -14.45 2.68 10.72
N ARG A 114 -13.68 2.72 11.82
CA ARG A 114 -13.27 1.54 12.60
C ARG A 114 -13.29 1.87 14.10
N MET A 115 -13.37 0.83 14.93
CA MET A 115 -13.14 0.96 16.37
C MET A 115 -11.64 0.85 16.62
N ILE A 116 -11.07 1.82 17.32
CA ILE A 116 -9.66 1.87 17.70
C ILE A 116 -9.59 2.23 19.17
N ASP A 117 -8.99 1.36 19.98
CA ASP A 117 -8.83 1.53 21.42
C ASP A 117 -10.16 1.90 22.13
N GLY A 118 -11.26 1.29 21.69
CA GLY A 118 -12.60 1.52 22.23
C GLY A 118 -13.33 2.75 21.68
N GLU A 119 -12.72 3.53 20.79
CA GLU A 119 -13.33 4.73 20.18
C GLU A 119 -13.60 4.54 18.69
N LYS A 120 -14.72 5.08 18.20
CA LYS A 120 -15.00 5.11 16.76
C LYS A 120 -14.16 6.20 16.11
N ARG A 121 -13.34 5.80 15.13
CA ARG A 121 -12.47 6.70 14.35
C ARG A 121 -12.75 6.57 12.86
N TYR A 122 -12.57 7.67 12.15
CA TYR A 122 -12.87 7.78 10.71
C TYR A 122 -11.61 7.92 9.88
N PHE A 123 -11.66 7.30 8.69
CA PHE A 123 -10.57 7.36 7.72
C PHE A 123 -10.32 8.81 7.26
N ASN A 124 -9.06 9.16 7.04
CA ASN A 124 -8.61 10.51 6.70
C ASN A 124 -9.24 11.06 5.40
N ARG A 125 -9.67 10.18 4.49
CA ARG A 125 -10.38 10.52 3.24
C ARG A 125 -11.87 10.16 3.28
N ALA A 126 -12.44 9.76 4.42
CA ALA A 126 -13.83 9.29 4.48
C ALA A 126 -14.84 10.30 3.93
N ALA A 127 -14.70 11.60 4.25
CA ALA A 127 -15.62 12.64 3.78
C ALA A 127 -15.54 12.88 2.25
N SER A 128 -14.34 12.96 1.68
CA SER A 128 -14.17 13.12 0.23
C SER A 128 -14.54 11.85 -0.53
N ASN A 129 -14.21 10.67 0.01
CA ASN A 129 -14.64 9.39 -0.53
C ASN A 129 -16.15 9.27 -0.55
N LEU A 130 -16.84 9.67 0.52
CA LEU A 130 -18.29 9.66 0.57
C LEU A 130 -18.90 10.44 -0.60
N MET A 131 -18.36 11.62 -0.93
CA MET A 131 -18.83 12.40 -2.09
C MET A 131 -18.65 11.64 -3.41
N LEU A 132 -17.49 10.99 -3.59
CA LEU A 132 -17.20 10.19 -4.78
C LEU A 132 -18.12 8.97 -4.89
N ILE A 133 -18.37 8.27 -3.78
CA ILE A 133 -19.23 7.08 -3.70
C ILE A 133 -20.69 7.46 -3.95
N ARG A 134 -21.18 8.50 -3.28
CA ARG A 134 -22.53 9.04 -3.51
C ARG A 134 -22.70 9.39 -4.98
N LYS A 135 -21.76 10.14 -5.56
CA LYS A 135 -21.84 10.49 -6.99
C LYS A 135 -21.80 9.25 -7.90
N PHE A 136 -21.04 8.22 -7.52
CA PHE A 136 -20.98 6.97 -8.27
C PHE A 136 -22.33 6.23 -8.30
N HIS A 137 -23.00 6.12 -7.15
CA HIS A 137 -24.25 5.37 -7.01
C HIS A 137 -25.52 6.19 -7.29
N GLU A 138 -25.51 7.48 -6.97
CA GLU A 138 -26.69 8.35 -6.96
C GLU A 138 -26.73 9.32 -8.15
N ASP A 139 -25.58 9.72 -8.71
CA ASP A 139 -25.50 10.72 -9.78
C ASP A 139 -24.51 10.36 -10.89
N LYS A 140 -24.82 9.26 -11.61
CA LYS A 140 -24.01 8.83 -12.75
C LYS A 140 -23.91 9.88 -13.85
N ALA A 141 -24.98 10.63 -14.12
CA ALA A 141 -25.02 11.62 -15.19
C ALA A 141 -24.11 12.82 -14.89
N GLY A 142 -24.22 13.40 -13.69
CA GLY A 142 -23.34 14.48 -13.26
C GLY A 142 -21.88 14.02 -13.15
N ARG A 143 -21.62 12.79 -12.69
CA ARG A 143 -20.26 12.22 -12.70
C ARG A 143 -19.65 12.19 -14.11
N LEU A 144 -20.39 11.68 -15.09
CA LEU A 144 -19.90 11.59 -16.47
C LEU A 144 -19.70 12.97 -17.09
N LYS A 145 -20.60 13.91 -16.80
CA LYS A 145 -20.47 15.30 -17.22
C LYS A 145 -19.17 15.91 -16.70
N ASP A 146 -18.92 15.80 -15.41
CA ASP A 146 -17.73 16.39 -14.79
C ASP A 146 -16.43 15.79 -15.35
N ILE A 147 -16.39 14.46 -15.52
CA ILE A 147 -15.26 13.77 -16.17
C ILE A 147 -15.05 14.28 -17.61
N SER A 148 -16.13 14.49 -18.36
CA SER A 148 -16.05 14.97 -19.74
C SER A 148 -15.59 16.43 -19.85
N SER A 149 -15.82 17.23 -18.81
CA SER A 149 -15.42 18.64 -18.75
C SER A 149 -14.07 18.89 -18.08
N ASP A 150 -13.49 17.88 -17.40
CA ASP A 150 -12.15 17.98 -16.80
C ASP A 150 -11.10 18.28 -17.88
N PRO A 151 -10.41 19.44 -17.82
CA PRO A 151 -9.41 19.82 -18.82
C PRO A 151 -8.29 18.79 -18.98
N ASP A 152 -7.86 18.15 -17.89
CA ASP A 152 -6.82 17.13 -17.94
C ASP A 152 -7.35 15.86 -18.63
N MET A 153 -8.62 15.52 -18.41
CA MET A 153 -9.25 14.41 -19.12
C MET A 153 -9.39 14.69 -20.60
N VAL A 154 -9.82 15.90 -20.98
CA VAL A 154 -9.88 16.34 -22.38
C VAL A 154 -8.51 16.26 -23.04
N PHE A 155 -7.47 16.73 -22.37
CA PHE A 155 -6.09 16.62 -22.84
C PHE A 155 -5.66 15.16 -23.04
N ARG A 156 -5.88 14.29 -22.04
CA ARG A 156 -5.52 12.86 -22.10
C ARG A 156 -6.27 12.13 -23.23
N LEU A 157 -7.56 12.43 -23.42
CA LEU A 157 -8.37 11.83 -24.49
C LEU A 157 -7.88 12.27 -25.86
N LYS A 158 -7.55 13.56 -26.03
CA LYS A 158 -6.93 14.06 -27.26
C LYS A 158 -5.61 13.36 -27.55
N HIS A 159 -4.71 13.31 -26.57
CA HIS A 159 -3.43 12.62 -26.73
C HIS A 159 -3.63 11.14 -27.08
N THR A 160 -4.57 10.46 -26.43
CA THR A 160 -4.92 9.06 -26.74
C THR A 160 -5.38 8.93 -28.19
N ALA A 161 -6.27 9.81 -28.67
CA ALA A 161 -6.73 9.80 -30.05
C ALA A 161 -5.57 10.01 -31.05
N ASP A 162 -4.63 10.91 -30.74
CA ASP A 162 -3.44 11.13 -31.55
C ASP A 162 -2.55 9.87 -31.61
N VAL A 163 -2.35 9.19 -30.47
CA VAL A 163 -1.60 7.91 -30.41
C VAL A 163 -2.30 6.84 -31.24
N LEU A 164 -3.61 6.68 -31.12
CA LEU A 164 -4.38 5.70 -31.91
C LEU A 164 -4.25 5.96 -33.41
N LYS A 165 -4.35 7.24 -33.82
CA LYS A 165 -4.20 7.67 -35.21
C LYS A 165 -2.79 7.40 -35.73
N ALA A 166 -1.77 7.82 -34.98
CA ALA A 166 -0.37 7.68 -35.37
C ALA A 166 0.07 6.21 -35.42
N ALA A 167 -0.44 5.37 -34.51
CA ALA A 167 -0.14 3.94 -34.49
C ALA A 167 -0.71 3.21 -35.71
N ALA A 168 -1.78 3.71 -36.35
CA ALA A 168 -2.46 3.08 -37.49
C ALA A 168 -2.81 1.58 -37.27
N GLY A 169 -3.00 1.19 -36.01
CA GLY A 169 -3.22 -0.19 -35.59
C GLY A 169 -1.99 -1.09 -35.65
N GLU A 170 -0.80 -0.54 -35.86
CA GLU A 170 0.47 -1.21 -35.62
C GLU A 170 0.88 -1.07 -34.15
N ALA A 171 1.44 -2.12 -33.58
CA ALA A 171 1.90 -2.16 -32.19
C ALA A 171 3.26 -1.45 -31.99
N LYS A 172 3.48 -0.32 -32.66
CA LYS A 172 4.75 0.42 -32.62
C LYS A 172 4.66 1.66 -31.72
N PRO A 173 5.75 2.05 -31.04
CA PRO A 173 5.82 3.32 -30.33
C PRO A 173 5.66 4.51 -31.29
N VAL A 174 4.85 5.49 -30.91
CA VAL A 174 4.52 6.70 -31.69
C VAL A 174 4.47 7.93 -30.79
N ILE A 175 4.56 9.12 -31.42
CA ILE A 175 4.51 10.42 -30.74
C ILE A 175 5.54 10.49 -29.60
N PRO A 176 6.84 10.50 -29.94
CA PRO A 176 7.88 10.66 -28.93
C PRO A 176 7.80 12.03 -28.26
N VAL A 177 7.99 12.04 -26.94
CA VAL A 177 8.07 13.25 -26.11
C VAL A 177 9.35 13.14 -25.27
N ASP A 178 10.20 14.15 -25.38
CA ASP A 178 11.39 14.24 -24.53
C ASP A 178 10.99 14.73 -23.13
N MET A 179 11.21 13.86 -22.16
CA MET A 179 10.90 14.10 -20.75
C MET A 179 12.17 14.57 -20.06
N LEU A 180 12.03 15.63 -19.27
CA LEU A 180 13.09 16.17 -18.43
C LEU A 180 12.59 16.18 -16.99
N ILE A 181 13.19 15.36 -16.14
CA ILE A 181 12.66 15.04 -14.81
C ILE A 181 13.69 15.41 -13.76
N THR A 182 13.23 16.17 -12.75
CA THR A 182 13.92 16.31 -11.47
C THR A 182 13.14 15.52 -10.44
N PHE A 183 13.77 14.49 -9.85
CA PHE A 183 13.21 13.77 -8.72
C PHE A 183 14.05 14.12 -7.49
N THR A 184 13.41 14.65 -6.45
CA THR A 184 14.03 14.88 -5.14
C THR A 184 13.34 14.04 -4.05
N VAL A 185 14.14 13.39 -3.20
CA VAL A 185 13.71 12.78 -1.94
C VAL A 185 14.44 13.50 -0.80
N THR A 186 13.67 14.01 0.16
CA THR A 186 14.21 14.69 1.34
C THR A 186 13.88 13.88 2.58
N VAL A 187 14.92 13.38 3.24
CA VAL A 187 14.79 12.80 4.58
C VAL A 187 14.82 13.95 5.58
N GLN A 188 13.77 14.05 6.40
CA GLN A 188 13.66 15.11 7.39
C GLN A 188 14.79 15.00 8.44
N PRO A 189 15.17 16.12 9.08
CA PRO A 189 16.17 16.10 10.15
C PRO A 189 15.85 15.11 11.27
N ASP A 190 16.88 14.50 11.84
CA ASP A 190 16.81 13.69 13.06
C ASP A 190 15.87 12.46 13.00
N VAL A 191 15.51 12.01 11.79
CA VAL A 191 14.74 10.75 11.57
C VAL A 191 15.60 9.50 11.83
N GLY A 192 16.91 9.58 11.54
CA GLY A 192 17.89 8.52 11.81
C GLY A 192 18.99 8.99 12.77
N PRO A 193 19.76 8.06 13.37
CA PRO A 193 20.86 8.44 14.25
C PRO A 193 21.94 9.23 13.49
N GLU A 194 22.53 10.22 14.16
CA GLU A 194 23.66 10.99 13.62
C GLU A 194 24.83 10.06 13.26
N GLY A 195 25.44 10.28 12.09
CA GLY A 195 26.57 9.49 11.60
C GLY A 195 26.20 8.19 10.88
N GLU A 196 24.92 7.78 10.90
CA GLU A 196 24.46 6.60 10.18
C GLU A 196 24.32 6.85 8.67
N VAL A 197 24.46 5.78 7.88
CA VAL A 197 24.32 5.83 6.43
C VAL A 197 22.85 5.74 6.05
N ILE A 198 22.34 6.79 5.41
CA ILE A 198 21.05 6.79 4.73
C ILE A 198 21.24 6.26 3.32
N ARG A 199 20.58 5.15 3.02
CA ARG A 199 20.57 4.51 1.70
C ARG A 199 19.30 4.86 0.94
N CYS A 200 19.44 5.39 -0.26
CA CYS A 200 18.30 5.83 -1.08
C CYS A 200 18.28 5.11 -2.44
N TRP A 201 17.16 4.48 -2.76
CA TRP A 201 16.88 3.94 -4.10
C TRP A 201 15.79 4.80 -4.74
N MET A 202 16.14 5.48 -5.83
CA MET A 202 15.22 6.31 -6.59
C MET A 202 14.87 5.63 -7.93
N PRO A 203 13.63 5.78 -8.45
CA PRO A 203 13.27 5.25 -9.76
C PRO A 203 14.17 5.73 -10.89
N TRP A 204 14.58 4.81 -11.77
CA TRP A 204 15.43 5.09 -12.92
C TRP A 204 14.82 4.46 -14.18
N PRO A 205 14.64 5.18 -15.30
CA PRO A 205 13.97 4.66 -16.50
C PRO A 205 14.69 3.46 -17.13
N LYS A 206 13.92 2.50 -17.66
CA LYS A 206 14.46 1.33 -18.38
C LYS A 206 14.91 1.76 -19.79
N GLY A 207 16.14 1.42 -20.16
CA GLY A 207 16.68 1.73 -21.49
C GLY A 207 16.23 0.77 -22.58
N ASN A 208 15.76 -0.43 -22.19
CA ASN A 208 15.40 -1.52 -23.10
C ASN A 208 13.90 -1.65 -23.39
N HIS A 209 13.07 -0.71 -22.92
CA HIS A 209 11.62 -0.80 -23.11
C HIS A 209 11.19 -0.08 -24.40
N PRO A 210 10.34 -0.67 -25.29
CA PRO A 210 10.00 -0.05 -26.58
C PRO A 210 9.47 1.40 -26.50
N ARG A 211 8.70 1.72 -25.45
CA ARG A 211 8.13 3.05 -25.18
C ARG A 211 9.07 4.05 -24.48
N GLN A 212 10.24 3.62 -24.03
CA GLN A 212 11.17 4.46 -23.29
C GLN A 212 12.56 4.33 -23.88
N LYS A 213 13.14 5.44 -24.34
CA LYS A 213 14.44 5.44 -25.01
C LYS A 213 15.39 6.46 -24.42
N SER A 214 16.67 6.19 -24.64
CA SER A 214 17.77 7.12 -24.37
C SER A 214 17.74 7.73 -22.96
N PRO A 215 17.63 6.93 -21.89
CA PRO A 215 17.74 7.46 -20.54
C PRO A 215 19.14 8.02 -20.32
N GLU A 216 19.22 9.28 -19.90
CA GLU A 216 20.47 9.99 -19.67
C GLU A 216 20.41 10.72 -18.34
N LEU A 217 21.36 10.41 -17.46
CA LEU A 217 21.52 11.09 -16.18
C LEU A 217 22.30 12.38 -16.43
N ILE A 218 21.67 13.52 -16.12
CA ILE A 218 22.26 14.84 -16.34
C ILE A 218 22.98 15.31 -15.08
N LYS A 219 22.35 15.12 -13.91
CA LYS A 219 22.91 15.51 -12.61
C LYS A 219 22.37 14.62 -11.49
N THR A 220 23.15 14.50 -10.44
CA THR A 220 22.81 13.83 -9.19
C THR A 220 23.28 14.68 -8.00
N SER A 221 22.65 14.56 -6.83
CA SER A 221 23.10 15.22 -5.60
C SER A 221 24.35 14.57 -5.02
N ASN A 222 24.55 13.27 -5.24
CA ASN A 222 25.76 12.53 -4.87
C ASN A 222 26.44 11.97 -6.14
N PRO A 223 27.73 12.30 -6.40
CA PRO A 223 28.46 11.75 -7.54
C PRO A 223 28.70 10.24 -7.45
N ASP A 224 28.69 9.67 -6.25
CA ASP A 224 28.81 8.23 -6.02
C ASP A 224 27.42 7.59 -6.06
N TYR A 225 27.11 6.96 -7.18
CA TYR A 225 25.82 6.29 -7.40
C TYR A 225 25.98 4.97 -8.15
N ILE A 226 24.99 4.09 -7.99
CA ILE A 226 24.93 2.82 -8.71
C ILE A 226 23.58 2.73 -9.41
N THR A 227 23.56 2.47 -10.71
CA THR A 227 22.30 2.20 -11.42
C THR A 227 22.07 0.70 -11.55
N ALA A 228 20.84 0.25 -11.28
CA ALA A 228 20.45 -1.12 -11.53
C ALA A 228 20.56 -1.44 -13.04
N PRO A 229 20.93 -2.68 -13.41
CA PRO A 229 20.97 -3.10 -14.80
C PRO A 229 19.55 -3.18 -15.39
N ASP A 230 19.43 -3.11 -16.72
CA ASP A 230 18.15 -3.22 -17.44
C ASP A 230 17.50 -4.61 -17.31
N SER A 231 18.26 -5.62 -16.88
CA SER A 231 17.76 -6.97 -16.55
C SER A 231 16.90 -7.00 -15.29
N SER A 232 17.02 -6.01 -14.39
CA SER A 232 16.17 -5.91 -13.21
C SER A 232 14.72 -5.62 -13.59
N VAL A 233 13.76 -6.24 -12.90
CA VAL A 233 12.32 -6.02 -13.14
C VAL A 233 11.98 -4.53 -13.02
N HIS A 234 12.40 -3.91 -11.91
CA HIS A 234 12.39 -2.47 -11.69
C HIS A 234 13.82 -1.93 -11.70
N ARG A 235 14.03 -0.78 -12.32
CA ARG A 235 15.34 -0.14 -12.40
C ARG A 235 15.37 1.09 -11.48
N SER A 236 16.46 1.20 -10.73
CA SER A 236 16.67 2.25 -9.74
C SER A 236 18.08 2.82 -9.84
N ILE A 237 18.26 4.00 -9.28
CA ILE A 237 19.55 4.61 -9.00
C ILE A 237 19.70 4.69 -7.48
N TYR A 238 20.82 4.15 -7.01
CA TYR A 238 21.19 4.04 -5.62
C TYR A 238 22.18 5.13 -5.25
N MET A 239 21.99 5.76 -4.10
CA MET A 239 22.88 6.74 -3.50
C MET A 239 22.93 6.57 -1.98
N GLU A 240 24.00 7.05 -1.37
CA GLU A 240 24.17 7.10 0.08
C GLU A 240 24.38 8.55 0.56
N ALA A 241 24.03 8.83 1.81
CA ALA A 241 24.39 10.06 2.51
C ALA A 241 24.58 9.75 4.00
N ILE A 242 25.40 10.54 4.70
CA ILE A 242 25.52 10.43 6.16
C ILE A 242 24.46 11.32 6.81
N ALA A 243 23.74 10.78 7.79
CA ALA A 243 22.77 11.53 8.57
C ALA A 243 23.47 12.58 9.44
N GLU A 244 23.20 13.86 9.16
CA GLU A 244 23.73 15.00 9.91
C GLU A 244 22.70 15.53 10.91
N LYS A 245 23.14 15.83 12.12
CA LYS A 245 22.28 16.32 13.19
C LYS A 245 21.59 17.64 12.81
N ARG A 246 20.27 17.68 12.98
CA ARG A 246 19.40 18.83 12.67
C ARG A 246 19.44 19.27 11.19
N GLN A 247 19.95 18.43 10.28
CA GLN A 247 20.02 18.73 8.85
C GLN A 247 19.22 17.70 8.06
N PRO A 248 18.49 18.12 7.00
CA PRO A 248 17.85 17.17 6.10
C PRO A 248 18.90 16.53 5.18
N SER A 249 18.69 15.27 4.84
CA SER A 249 19.46 14.61 3.77
C SER A 249 18.68 14.64 2.46
N VAL A 250 19.28 15.21 1.41
CA VAL A 250 18.61 15.43 0.12
C VAL A 250 19.23 14.57 -0.97
N PHE A 251 18.43 13.66 -1.51
CA PHE A 251 18.76 12.86 -2.69
C PHE A 251 18.05 13.45 -3.90
N GLN A 252 18.80 13.81 -4.94
CA GLN A 252 18.22 14.37 -6.14
C GLN A 252 18.86 13.74 -7.37
N ILE A 253 18.02 13.43 -8.35
CA ILE A 253 18.45 13.07 -9.69
C ILE A 253 17.74 13.98 -10.69
N TYR A 254 18.49 14.35 -11.71
CA TYR A 254 18.02 15.14 -12.83
C TYR A 254 18.41 14.40 -14.10
N PHE A 255 17.42 14.01 -14.89
CA PHE A 255 17.63 13.14 -16.02
C PHE A 255 16.63 13.42 -17.13
N ARG A 256 16.97 12.94 -18.32
CA ARG A 256 16.06 12.93 -19.45
C ARG A 256 15.87 11.54 -20.00
N TYR A 257 14.73 11.33 -20.64
CA TYR A 257 14.45 10.16 -21.45
C TYR A 257 13.34 10.50 -22.44
N GLN A 258 13.23 9.72 -23.51
CA GLN A 258 12.12 9.86 -24.45
C GLN A 258 11.02 8.88 -24.11
N SER A 259 9.79 9.37 -23.96
CA SER A 259 8.59 8.56 -23.76
C SER A 259 7.76 8.53 -25.05
N SER A 260 7.10 7.42 -25.35
CA SER A 260 6.24 7.28 -26.52
C SER A 260 4.93 6.56 -26.19
N GLY A 261 3.85 6.93 -26.85
CA GLY A 261 2.59 6.20 -26.83
C GLY A 261 2.70 4.90 -27.61
N GLN A 262 1.93 3.88 -27.26
CA GLN A 262 1.84 2.63 -28.03
C GLN A 262 0.44 2.06 -27.88
N HIS A 263 -0.10 1.54 -28.99
CA HIS A 263 -1.43 0.95 -29.02
C HIS A 263 -1.38 -0.42 -29.65
N PHE A 264 -2.02 -1.39 -29.00
CA PHE A 264 -2.22 -2.73 -29.52
C PHE A 264 -3.68 -2.87 -29.95
N ASN A 265 -3.91 -2.93 -31.26
CA ASN A 265 -5.28 -3.07 -31.78
C ASN A 265 -5.78 -4.50 -31.59
N ILE A 266 -6.64 -4.69 -30.60
CA ILE A 266 -7.19 -6.01 -30.24
C ILE A 266 -7.91 -6.70 -31.40
N ASN A 267 -8.52 -5.94 -32.32
CA ASN A 267 -9.23 -6.49 -33.49
C ASN A 267 -8.27 -7.06 -34.55
N LYS A 268 -6.98 -6.72 -34.48
CA LYS A 268 -5.94 -7.26 -35.36
C LYS A 268 -5.16 -8.42 -34.70
N ILE A 269 -5.43 -8.71 -33.43
CA ILE A 269 -4.77 -9.81 -32.72
C ILE A 269 -5.53 -11.10 -33.04
N LYS A 270 -4.81 -12.13 -33.50
CA LYS A 270 -5.37 -13.46 -33.63
C LYS A 270 -5.60 -14.01 -32.22
N VAL A 271 -6.86 -14.11 -31.81
CA VAL A 271 -7.24 -14.66 -30.50
C VAL A 271 -7.04 -16.17 -30.52
N LEU A 272 -6.21 -16.66 -29.60
CA LEU A 272 -5.95 -18.08 -29.37
C LEU A 272 -6.26 -18.41 -27.91
N PRO A 273 -6.64 -19.65 -27.58
CA PRO A 273 -6.72 -20.09 -26.19
C PRO A 273 -5.40 -19.89 -25.45
N TYR A 274 -5.47 -19.63 -24.14
CA TYR A 274 -4.29 -19.57 -23.29
C TYR A 274 -3.62 -20.95 -23.17
N ASP A 275 -2.30 -21.00 -23.29
CA ASP A 275 -1.52 -22.17 -22.86
C ASP A 275 -1.37 -22.15 -21.34
N LYS A 276 -2.29 -22.85 -20.67
CA LYS A 276 -2.33 -22.95 -19.19
C LYS A 276 -1.18 -23.77 -18.60
N THR A 277 -0.43 -24.48 -19.43
CA THR A 277 0.73 -25.28 -19.00
C THR A 277 2.02 -24.47 -18.98
N SER A 278 2.05 -23.33 -19.67
CA SER A 278 3.21 -22.45 -19.72
C SER A 278 3.56 -21.86 -18.35
N GLU A 279 4.86 -21.68 -18.10
CA GLU A 279 5.35 -21.03 -16.88
C GLU A 279 4.90 -19.56 -16.79
N LEU A 280 4.73 -18.88 -17.93
CA LEU A 280 4.17 -17.54 -18.00
C LEU A 280 2.74 -17.51 -17.43
N TYR A 281 1.87 -18.40 -17.89
CA TYR A 281 0.49 -18.46 -17.42
C TYR A 281 0.45 -18.76 -15.93
N LYS A 282 1.09 -19.85 -15.49
CA LYS A 282 1.12 -20.24 -14.07
C LYS A 282 1.64 -19.12 -13.18
N GLY A 283 2.72 -18.44 -13.59
CA GLY A 283 3.30 -17.33 -12.86
C GLY A 283 2.33 -16.17 -12.69
N TYR A 284 1.82 -15.62 -13.80
CA TYR A 284 0.97 -14.41 -13.78
C TYR A 284 -0.49 -14.66 -13.39
N THR A 285 -0.95 -15.90 -13.31
CA THR A 285 -2.29 -16.25 -12.80
C THR A 285 -2.26 -16.96 -11.45
N SER A 286 -1.11 -17.01 -10.77
CA SER A 286 -1.00 -17.57 -9.42
C SER A 286 -1.48 -16.59 -8.36
N ALA A 287 -1.99 -17.13 -7.25
CA ALA A 287 -2.16 -16.34 -6.04
C ALA A 287 -0.79 -15.95 -5.46
N GLN A 288 -0.67 -14.75 -4.90
CA GLN A 288 0.54 -14.23 -4.25
C GLN A 288 0.15 -13.76 -2.86
N LEU A 289 0.09 -14.68 -1.91
CA LEU A 289 -0.39 -14.39 -0.56
C LEU A 289 0.63 -13.52 0.22
N PRO A 290 0.14 -12.60 1.08
CA PRO A 290 -1.27 -12.30 1.33
C PRO A 290 -1.91 -11.31 0.34
N GLN A 291 -1.14 -10.64 -0.52
CA GLN A 291 -1.61 -9.48 -1.30
C GLN A 291 -2.59 -9.82 -2.43
N MET A 292 -2.47 -10.99 -3.06
CA MET A 292 -3.37 -11.47 -4.11
C MET A 292 -3.93 -12.85 -3.73
N CYS A 293 -5.16 -12.85 -3.20
CA CYS A 293 -5.85 -14.06 -2.78
C CYS A 293 -7.14 -14.28 -3.57
N PHE A 294 -7.28 -15.44 -4.21
CA PHE A 294 -8.51 -15.84 -4.89
C PHE A 294 -9.45 -16.53 -3.90
N THR A 295 -10.10 -15.73 -3.07
CA THR A 295 -11.11 -16.22 -2.13
C THR A 295 -12.31 -16.79 -2.89
N GLU A 296 -13.13 -17.59 -2.21
CA GLU A 296 -14.35 -18.16 -2.82
C GLU A 296 -15.33 -17.08 -3.29
N ASN A 297 -15.37 -15.92 -2.62
CA ASN A 297 -16.18 -14.79 -3.07
C ASN A 297 -15.68 -14.20 -4.38
N VAL A 298 -14.35 -14.05 -4.52
CA VAL A 298 -13.74 -13.54 -5.76
C VAL A 298 -13.96 -14.52 -6.91
N ARG A 299 -13.84 -15.84 -6.66
CA ARG A 299 -14.11 -16.87 -7.68
C ARG A 299 -15.55 -16.85 -8.14
N ARG A 300 -16.52 -16.91 -7.20
CA ARG A 300 -17.95 -16.85 -7.53
C ARG A 300 -18.33 -15.58 -8.29
N LEU A 301 -17.71 -14.45 -7.94
CA LEU A 301 -17.93 -13.20 -8.67
C LEU A 301 -17.39 -13.31 -10.11
N ALA A 302 -16.17 -13.81 -10.30
CA ALA A 302 -15.60 -14.02 -11.64
C ALA A 302 -16.46 -14.97 -12.50
N ASP A 303 -16.94 -16.06 -11.91
CA ASP A 303 -17.85 -17.02 -12.57
C ASP A 303 -19.21 -16.39 -12.91
N SER A 304 -19.70 -15.43 -12.12
CA SER A 304 -20.93 -14.70 -12.42
C SER A 304 -20.80 -13.69 -13.57
N ILE A 305 -19.57 -13.25 -13.86
CA ILE A 305 -19.27 -12.24 -14.89
C ILE A 305 -18.94 -12.91 -16.23
N THR A 306 -18.34 -14.10 -16.21
CA THR A 306 -17.72 -14.75 -17.38
C THR A 306 -18.42 -16.07 -17.73
N ASP A 307 -18.26 -16.54 -18.97
CA ASP A 307 -18.79 -17.83 -19.42
C ASP A 307 -17.63 -18.76 -19.82
N PRO A 308 -17.71 -20.09 -19.57
CA PRO A 308 -16.68 -21.03 -20.01
C PRO A 308 -16.40 -21.06 -21.52
N GLN A 309 -17.34 -20.61 -22.35
CA GLN A 309 -17.21 -20.49 -23.80
C GLN A 309 -16.62 -19.14 -24.26
N ASP A 310 -16.39 -18.21 -23.34
CA ASP A 310 -15.79 -16.93 -23.68
C ASP A 310 -14.36 -17.13 -24.20
N ASP A 311 -14.04 -16.47 -25.31
CA ASP A 311 -12.66 -16.28 -25.71
C ASP A 311 -11.94 -15.29 -24.77
N PRO A 312 -10.60 -15.30 -24.70
CA PRO A 312 -9.81 -14.41 -23.86
C PRO A 312 -10.15 -12.91 -23.94
N VAL A 313 -10.48 -12.39 -25.13
CA VAL A 313 -10.83 -10.98 -25.32
C VAL A 313 -12.20 -10.69 -24.72
N THR A 314 -13.15 -11.60 -24.93
CA THR A 314 -14.49 -11.49 -24.34
C THR A 314 -14.43 -11.53 -22.81
N THR A 315 -13.66 -12.46 -22.23
CA THR A 315 -13.44 -12.54 -20.77
C THR A 315 -12.91 -11.22 -20.21
N VAL A 316 -11.82 -10.70 -20.76
CA VAL A 316 -11.20 -9.44 -20.28
C VAL A 316 -12.16 -8.26 -20.42
N ARG A 317 -12.90 -8.17 -21.54
CA ARG A 317 -13.88 -7.10 -21.76
C ARG A 317 -15.02 -7.15 -20.74
N LYS A 318 -15.57 -8.33 -20.46
CA LYS A 318 -16.65 -8.50 -19.47
C LYS A 318 -16.18 -8.06 -18.07
N ILE A 319 -15.02 -8.55 -17.64
CA ILE A 319 -14.42 -8.17 -16.35
C ILE A 319 -14.18 -6.66 -16.26
N TYR A 320 -13.56 -6.05 -17.29
CA TYR A 320 -13.27 -4.62 -17.30
C TYR A 320 -14.54 -3.76 -17.24
N MET A 321 -15.57 -4.12 -18.01
CA MET A 321 -16.84 -3.39 -18.00
C MET A 321 -17.57 -3.57 -16.68
N TRP A 322 -17.53 -4.76 -16.08
CA TRP A 322 -18.06 -4.96 -14.73
C TRP A 322 -17.34 -4.06 -13.71
N PHE A 323 -16.00 -4.02 -13.73
CA PHE A 323 -15.23 -3.15 -12.84
C PHE A 323 -15.63 -1.69 -12.98
N LYS A 324 -15.69 -1.18 -14.23
CA LYS A 324 -16.07 0.21 -14.52
C LYS A 324 -17.44 0.60 -13.95
N GLU A 325 -18.40 -0.32 -13.97
CA GLU A 325 -19.78 -0.05 -13.58
C GLU A 325 -20.07 -0.38 -12.11
N ASN A 326 -19.21 -1.16 -11.43
CA ASN A 326 -19.49 -1.65 -10.07
C ASN A 326 -18.46 -1.22 -9.01
N ILE A 327 -17.25 -0.77 -9.39
CA ILE A 327 -16.20 -0.38 -8.44
C ILE A 327 -16.01 1.14 -8.43
N PRO A 328 -16.38 1.84 -7.35
CA PRO A 328 -16.11 3.27 -7.22
C PRO A 328 -14.60 3.52 -7.05
N TRP A 329 -14.11 4.61 -7.63
CA TRP A 329 -12.71 5.02 -7.48
C TRP A 329 -12.57 6.01 -6.33
N THR A 330 -12.00 5.54 -5.21
CA THR A 330 -11.82 6.32 -3.98
C THR A 330 -10.41 6.17 -3.43
N GLY A 331 -10.03 7.03 -2.47
CA GLY A 331 -8.82 6.78 -1.69
C GLY A 331 -8.97 5.49 -0.88
N ALA A 332 -7.94 4.65 -0.86
CA ALA A 332 -7.91 3.42 -0.07
C ALA A 332 -7.12 3.63 1.23
N PRO A 333 -7.50 2.96 2.33
CA PRO A 333 -6.64 2.82 3.51
C PRO A 333 -5.39 2.01 3.17
N GLU A 334 -4.32 2.19 3.95
CA GLU A 334 -3.08 1.44 3.79
C GLU A 334 -3.25 -0.04 4.19
N TYR A 335 -4.05 -0.33 5.24
CA TYR A 335 -4.25 -1.68 5.80
C TYR A 335 -5.71 -2.05 6.15
#